data_AF-W2KBV6-F1
#
_entry.id   AF-W2KBV6-F1
#
_cell.length_a   1.000
_cell.length_b   1.000
_cell.length_c   1.000
_cell.angle_alpha   90.00
_cell.angle_beta   90.00
_cell.angle_gamma   90.00
#
_symmetry.space_group_name_H-M   'P 1'
#
loop_
_entity.id
_entity.type
_entity.pdbx_description
1 polymer ?
#
loop_
_entity_poly.entity_id
_entity_poly.type
_entity_poly.pdbx_seq_one_letter_code
_entity_poly.pdbx_strand_id
1 'polypeptide(L)'
;MTSAAAANTRKRKNLTPAERAEVVAFFLRVSKELQPPIGAIPECAAKYECSVDQIDRLLRRAVQDIKAGHPINYDSGRKGRSGLKTRMTEEFRHDLDHAIELILLGARTDIRTLANTLGIPKFTRLQC
;
A
#
# COMPACT_ATOMS: atom_id res chain seq x y z
N MET A 1 3.92 40.82 -2.87
CA MET A 1 3.56 39.80 -3.87
C MET A 1 4.02 38.44 -3.36
N THR A 2 3.14 37.67 -2.74
CA THR A 2 3.42 36.30 -2.31
C THR A 2 2.54 35.39 -3.14
N SER A 3 3.14 34.82 -4.19
CA SER A 3 2.48 33.81 -5.02
C SER A 3 2.40 32.53 -4.20
N ALA A 4 1.20 32.26 -3.68
CA ALA A 4 0.85 30.96 -3.14
C ALA A 4 0.92 29.95 -4.30
N ALA A 5 2.03 29.21 -4.38
CA ALA A 5 2.13 28.07 -5.28
C ALA A 5 1.05 27.07 -4.89
N ALA A 6 -0.06 27.09 -5.62
CA ALA A 6 -1.13 26.12 -5.52
C ALA A 6 -0.50 24.73 -5.63
N ALA A 7 -0.46 24.02 -4.49
CA ALA A 7 -0.04 22.63 -4.44
C ALA A 7 -1.02 21.84 -5.30
N ASN A 8 -0.65 21.62 -6.56
CA ASN A 8 -1.39 20.81 -7.51
C ASN A 8 -1.64 19.44 -6.86
N THR A 9 -2.86 19.22 -6.37
CA THR A 9 -3.37 17.94 -5.86
C THR A 9 -3.71 16.99 -7.00
N ARG A 10 -2.94 17.04 -8.12
CA ARG A 10 -2.99 15.99 -9.13
C ARG A 10 -2.54 14.70 -8.46
N LYS A 11 -3.43 13.69 -8.43
CA LYS A 11 -3.09 12.34 -8.00
C LYS A 11 -1.83 11.90 -8.75
N ARG A 12 -0.69 11.88 -8.07
CA ARG A 12 0.60 11.52 -8.67
C ARG A 12 0.52 10.09 -9.16
N LYS A 13 0.92 9.86 -10.41
CA LYS A 13 0.84 8.57 -11.08
C LYS A 13 1.78 7.58 -10.37
N ASN A 14 1.31 6.34 -10.19
CA ASN A 14 2.20 5.25 -9.81
C ASN A 14 2.87 4.69 -11.07
N LEU A 15 4.19 4.53 -11.04
CA LEU A 15 4.93 3.85 -12.10
C LEU A 15 4.45 2.39 -12.27
N THR A 16 4.30 1.96 -13.52
CA THR A 16 4.10 0.56 -13.90
C THR A 16 5.42 -0.24 -13.75
N PRO A 17 5.39 -1.59 -13.73
CA PRO A 17 6.62 -2.38 -13.71
C PRO A 17 7.57 -2.04 -14.87
N ALA A 18 7.04 -1.84 -16.08
CA ALA A 18 7.83 -1.46 -17.25
C ALA A 18 8.51 -0.10 -17.07
N GLU A 19 7.77 0.91 -16.60
CA GLU A 19 8.35 2.24 -16.32
C GLU A 19 9.42 2.18 -15.21
N ARG A 20 9.24 1.32 -14.20
CA ARG A 20 10.26 1.11 -13.16
C ARG A 20 11.53 0.51 -13.75
N ALA A 21 11.41 -0.45 -14.66
CA ALA A 21 12.55 -1.04 -15.35
C ALA A 21 13.29 0.00 -16.21
N GLU A 22 12.56 0.83 -16.96
CA GLU A 22 13.14 1.91 -17.76
C GLU A 22 13.90 2.94 -16.90
N VAL A 23 13.30 3.36 -15.78
CA VAL A 23 13.93 4.30 -14.85
C VAL A 23 15.23 3.71 -14.30
N VAL A 24 15.19 2.48 -13.78
CA VAL A 24 16.38 1.83 -13.23
C VAL A 24 17.46 1.65 -14.31
N ALA A 25 17.10 1.21 -15.52
CA ALA A 25 18.06 1.06 -16.63
C ALA A 25 18.69 2.41 -17.02
N PHE A 26 17.88 3.47 -17.10
CA PHE A 26 18.39 4.82 -17.33
C PHE A 26 19.40 5.22 -16.25
N PHE A 27 19.06 5.04 -14.97
CA PHE A 27 19.94 5.37 -13.86
C PHE A 27 21.22 4.55 -13.86
N LEU A 28 21.17 3.25 -14.12
CA LEU A 28 22.37 2.42 -14.21
C LEU A 28 23.31 2.87 -15.33
N ARG A 29 22.76 3.42 -16.43
CA ARG A 29 23.55 3.96 -17.53
C ARG A 29 24.23 5.30 -17.19
N VAL A 30 23.55 6.17 -16.44
CA VAL A 30 24.05 7.54 -16.17
C VAL A 30 24.75 7.68 -14.82
N SER A 31 24.60 6.71 -13.92
CA SER A 31 25.18 6.76 -12.57
C SER A 31 26.65 6.36 -12.57
N LYS A 32 27.43 7.02 -11.72
CA LYS A 32 28.77 6.57 -11.32
C LYS A 32 28.69 6.03 -9.89
N GLU A 33 29.31 4.89 -9.61
CA GLU A 33 29.30 4.27 -8.27
C GLU A 33 27.90 4.05 -7.69
N LEU A 34 26.93 3.76 -8.56
CA LEU A 34 25.50 3.63 -8.20
C LEU A 34 24.88 4.89 -7.59
N GLN A 35 25.51 6.05 -7.78
CA GLN A 35 24.95 7.34 -7.42
C GLN A 35 24.40 8.07 -8.65
N PRO A 36 23.12 8.47 -8.62
CA PRO A 36 22.51 9.21 -9.70
C PRO A 36 23.13 10.63 -9.83
N PRO A 37 23.25 11.18 -11.05
CA PRO A 37 23.65 12.57 -11.24
C PRO A 37 22.74 13.54 -10.48
N ILE A 38 23.31 14.68 -10.06
CA ILE A 38 22.54 15.77 -9.45
C ILE A 38 21.44 16.21 -10.43
N GLY A 39 20.21 16.32 -9.95
CA GLY A 39 19.05 16.74 -10.77
C GLY A 39 18.34 15.60 -11.52
N ALA A 40 18.95 14.43 -11.69
CA ALA A 40 18.34 13.34 -12.46
C ALA A 40 17.06 12.78 -11.80
N ILE A 41 16.98 12.76 -10.46
CA ILE A 41 15.80 12.28 -9.72
C ILE A 41 14.58 13.18 -9.98
N PRO A 42 14.63 14.51 -9.74
CA PRO A 42 13.48 15.39 -10.02
C PRO A 42 13.13 15.44 -11.52
N GLU A 43 14.10 15.36 -12.42
CA GLU A 43 13.84 15.27 -13.86
C GLU A 43 13.09 13.99 -14.25
N CYS A 44 13.51 12.84 -13.75
CA CYS A 44 12.77 11.58 -13.95
C CYS A 44 11.36 11.65 -13.34
N ALA A 45 11.22 12.24 -12.15
CA ALA A 45 9.91 12.39 -11.52
C ALA A 45 8.96 13.23 -12.39
N ALA A 46 9.46 14.33 -12.97
CA ALA A 46 8.71 15.15 -13.91
C ALA A 46 8.35 14.39 -15.20
N LYS A 47 9.31 13.69 -15.81
CA LYS A 47 9.12 12.91 -17.04
C LYS A 47 8.01 11.86 -16.92
N TYR A 48 7.97 11.16 -15.79
CA TYR A 48 6.99 10.09 -15.55
C TYR A 48 5.76 10.55 -14.75
N GLU A 49 5.61 11.86 -14.52
CA GLU A 49 4.50 12.47 -13.77
C GLU A 49 4.26 11.82 -12.39
N CYS A 50 5.35 11.42 -11.72
CA CYS A 50 5.33 10.74 -10.43
C CYS A 50 6.04 11.56 -9.35
N SER A 51 5.98 11.13 -8.10
CA SER A 51 6.69 11.82 -7.01
C SER A 51 8.19 11.57 -7.04
N VAL A 52 8.98 12.59 -6.69
CA VAL A 52 10.43 12.47 -6.41
C VAL A 52 10.71 11.33 -5.44
N ASP A 53 9.92 11.21 -4.36
CA ASP A 53 10.05 10.13 -3.38
C ASP A 53 9.88 8.73 -3.98
N GLN A 54 9.06 8.59 -5.02
CA GLN A 54 8.84 7.31 -5.69
C GLN A 54 10.06 6.89 -6.50
N ILE A 55 10.71 7.83 -7.20
CA ILE A 55 11.97 7.59 -7.91
C ILE A 55 13.08 7.30 -6.89
N ASP A 56 13.24 8.13 -5.85
CA ASP A 56 14.28 7.94 -4.83
C ASP A 56 14.18 6.58 -4.13
N ARG A 57 12.96 6.17 -3.71
CA ARG A 57 12.74 4.85 -3.10
C ARG A 57 13.02 3.70 -4.06
N LEU A 58 12.64 3.83 -5.33
CA LEU A 58 12.92 2.82 -6.35
C LEU A 58 14.43 2.62 -6.50
N LEU A 59 15.19 3.71 -6.59
CA LEU A 59 16.64 3.65 -6.73
C LEU A 59 17.34 3.08 -5.51
N ARG A 60 16.94 3.51 -4.29
CA ARG A 60 17.51 2.94 -3.06
C ARG A 60 17.31 1.43 -2.98
N ARG A 61 16.14 0.92 -3.37
CA ARG A 61 15.88 -0.52 -3.42
C ARG A 61 16.73 -1.22 -4.47
N ALA A 62 16.78 -0.68 -5.70
CA ALA A 62 17.62 -1.26 -6.75
C ALA A 62 19.10 -1.34 -6.34
N VAL A 63 19.62 -0.30 -5.68
CA VAL A 63 20.98 -0.29 -5.15
C VAL A 63 21.18 -1.34 -4.05
N GLN A 64 20.19 -1.53 -3.17
CA GLN A 64 20.24 -2.59 -2.15
C GLN A 64 20.24 -3.99 -2.79
N ASP A 65 19.36 -4.23 -3.76
CA ASP A 65 19.28 -5.51 -4.48
C ASP A 65 20.61 -5.81 -5.20
N ILE A 66 21.18 -4.82 -5.91
CA ILE A 66 22.48 -4.96 -6.57
C ILE A 66 23.59 -5.28 -5.55
N LYS A 67 23.64 -4.56 -4.42
CA LYS A 67 24.64 -4.81 -3.37
C LYS A 67 24.49 -6.19 -2.72
N ALA A 68 23.27 -6.71 -2.64
CA ALA A 68 22.99 -8.04 -2.11
C ALA A 68 23.13 -9.16 -3.16
N GLY A 69 23.40 -8.83 -4.43
CA GLY A 69 23.43 -9.80 -5.53
C GLY A 69 22.06 -10.39 -5.87
N HIS A 70 20.98 -9.67 -5.54
CA HIS A 70 19.61 -10.08 -5.80
C HIS A 70 19.09 -9.53 -7.13
N PRO A 71 18.17 -10.24 -7.81
CA PRO A 71 17.48 -9.69 -8.96
C PRO A 71 16.64 -8.48 -8.53
N ILE A 72 16.67 -7.42 -9.34
CA ILE A 72 15.94 -6.18 -9.06
C ILE A 72 14.43 -6.44 -9.18
N ASN A 73 13.68 -6.17 -8.10
CA ASN A 73 12.24 -6.40 -8.08
C ASN A 73 11.44 -5.21 -8.66
N TYR A 74 11.11 -5.30 -9.95
CA TYR A 74 10.29 -4.30 -10.64
C TYR A 74 8.79 -4.42 -10.36
N ASP A 75 8.29 -5.43 -9.67
CA ASP A 75 6.85 -5.60 -9.39
C ASP A 75 6.43 -5.01 -8.05
N SER A 76 7.40 -4.70 -7.18
CA SER A 76 7.18 -4.21 -5.82
C SER A 76 6.73 -2.73 -5.75
N GLY A 77 5.51 -2.46 -6.19
CA GLY A 77 4.81 -1.21 -5.92
C GLY A 77 4.55 -0.99 -4.41
N ARG A 78 3.93 0.14 -4.03
CA ARG A 78 3.40 0.31 -2.67
C ARG A 78 2.41 -0.82 -2.42
N LYS A 79 2.83 -1.87 -1.70
CA LYS A 79 1.94 -2.93 -1.23
C LYS A 79 0.81 -2.20 -0.52
N GLY A 80 -0.41 -2.29 -1.06
CA GLY A 80 -1.58 -1.75 -0.38
C GLY A 80 -1.55 -2.26 1.06
N ARG A 81 -1.99 -1.45 2.03
CA ARG A 81 -2.21 -1.96 3.38
C ARG A 81 -3.04 -3.22 3.21
N SER A 82 -2.44 -4.39 3.44
CA SER A 82 -3.23 -5.59 3.64
C SER A 82 -4.18 -5.21 4.76
N GLY A 83 -5.48 -5.24 4.49
CA GLY A 83 -6.49 -4.98 5.52
C GLY A 83 -6.09 -5.72 6.79
N LEU A 84 -6.30 -5.07 7.93
CA LEU A 84 -6.00 -5.64 9.24
C LEU A 84 -6.56 -7.08 9.26
N LYS A 85 -5.69 -8.07 9.11
CA LYS A 85 -6.06 -9.47 9.30
C LYS A 85 -6.18 -9.64 10.80
N THR A 86 -7.32 -9.24 11.37
CA THR A 86 -7.73 -9.79 12.66
C THR A 86 -7.74 -11.29 12.47
N ARG A 87 -6.82 -12.00 13.15
CA ARG A 87 -6.82 -13.45 13.16
C ARG A 87 -8.06 -13.88 13.95
N MET A 88 -9.21 -13.96 13.29
CA MET A 88 -10.32 -14.76 13.83
C MET A 88 -9.82 -16.19 13.90
N THR A 89 -9.73 -16.74 15.11
CA THR A 89 -9.40 -18.15 15.30
C THR A 89 -10.57 -19.01 14.81
N GLU A 90 -10.30 -20.22 14.36
CA GLU A 90 -11.36 -21.13 13.90
C GLU A 90 -12.32 -21.48 15.06
N GLU A 91 -11.77 -21.58 16.27
CA GLU A 91 -12.55 -21.72 17.52
C GLU A 91 -13.54 -20.57 17.70
N PHE A 92 -13.08 -19.31 17.53
CA PHE A 92 -13.95 -18.14 17.64
C PHE A 92 -15.05 -18.13 16.56
N ARG A 93 -14.77 -18.69 15.37
CA ARG A 93 -15.79 -18.83 14.32
C ARG A 93 -16.86 -19.84 14.70
N HIS A 94 -16.44 -21.02 15.18
CA HIS A 94 -17.37 -22.04 15.64
C HIS A 94 -18.21 -21.58 16.83
N ASP A 95 -17.60 -20.89 17.80
CA ASP A 95 -18.30 -20.31 18.95
C ASP A 95 -19.30 -19.24 18.51
N LEU A 96 -18.93 -18.39 17.54
CA LEU A 96 -19.81 -17.37 16.98
C LEU A 96 -20.99 -17.99 16.23
N ASP A 97 -20.74 -19.00 15.40
CA ASP A 97 -21.76 -19.70 14.63
C ASP A 97 -22.75 -20.40 15.58
N HIS A 98 -22.25 -21.11 16.60
CA HIS A 98 -23.09 -21.73 17.63
C HIS A 98 -23.91 -20.69 18.40
N ALA A 99 -23.31 -19.56 18.79
CA ALA A 99 -24.03 -18.50 19.50
C ALA A 99 -25.13 -17.84 18.64
N ILE A 100 -24.91 -17.71 17.32
CA ILE A 100 -25.92 -17.24 16.37
C ILE A 100 -27.06 -18.25 16.26
N GLU A 101 -26.76 -19.56 16.18
CA GLU A 101 -27.76 -20.62 16.10
C GLU A 101 -28.71 -20.65 17.31
N LEU A 102 -28.18 -20.36 18.51
CA LEU A 102 -28.97 -20.25 19.74
C LEU A 102 -29.97 -19.07 19.73
N ILE A 103 -29.77 -18.08 18.88
CA ILE A 103 -30.68 -16.94 18.74
C ILE A 103 -31.77 -17.30 17.73
N LEU A 104 -33.04 -17.25 18.18
CA LEU A 104 -34.20 -17.49 17.32
C LEU A 104 -34.15 -16.62 16.07
N LEU A 105 -34.47 -17.20 14.90
CA LEU A 105 -34.39 -16.52 13.61
C LEU A 105 -35.19 -15.20 13.59
N GLY A 106 -36.36 -15.16 14.24
CA GLY A 106 -37.18 -13.96 14.37
C GLY A 106 -36.57 -12.83 15.22
N ALA A 107 -35.57 -13.15 16.05
CA ALA A 107 -34.82 -12.17 16.85
C ALA A 107 -33.55 -11.66 16.14
N ARG A 108 -33.19 -12.22 14.97
CA ARG A 108 -32.06 -11.78 14.13
C ARG A 108 -32.46 -10.62 13.21
N THR A 109 -33.18 -9.63 13.75
CA THR A 109 -33.84 -8.58 12.96
C THR A 109 -32.86 -7.65 12.26
N ASP A 110 -31.73 -7.35 12.89
CA ASP A 110 -30.65 -6.57 12.30
C ASP A 110 -29.28 -6.93 12.91
N ILE A 111 -28.21 -6.67 12.16
CA ILE A 111 -26.83 -7.00 12.53
C ILE A 111 -26.37 -6.27 13.80
N ARG A 112 -26.86 -5.05 14.08
CA ARG A 112 -26.47 -4.32 15.30
C ARG A 112 -27.08 -4.95 16.54
N THR A 113 -28.35 -5.34 16.46
CA THR A 113 -29.08 -6.04 17.52
C THR A 113 -28.45 -7.40 17.77
N LEU A 114 -28.16 -8.17 16.72
CA LEU A 114 -27.44 -9.44 16.82
C LEU A 114 -26.06 -9.27 17.49
N ALA A 115 -25.27 -8.29 17.04
CA ALA A 115 -23.95 -8.02 17.61
C ALA A 115 -24.01 -7.48 19.04
N ASN A 116 -25.09 -6.79 19.44
CA ASN A 116 -25.34 -6.41 20.84
C ASN A 116 -25.61 -7.65 21.70
N THR A 117 -26.47 -8.55 21.24
CA THR A 117 -26.81 -9.80 21.94
C THR A 117 -25.59 -10.69 22.11
N LEU A 118 -24.70 -10.72 21.12
CA LEU A 118 -23.45 -11.46 21.14
C LEU A 118 -22.30 -10.73 21.89
N GLY A 119 -22.55 -9.55 22.47
CA GLY A 119 -21.54 -8.80 23.21
C GLY A 119 -20.38 -8.25 22.36
N ILE A 120 -20.53 -8.22 21.02
CA ILE A 120 -19.48 -7.78 20.09
C ILE A 120 -19.34 -6.25 20.18
N PRO A 121 -18.16 -5.68 20.50
CA PRO A 121 -18.00 -4.23 20.64
C PRO A 121 -18.33 -3.46 19.36
N LYS A 122 -18.91 -2.26 19.48
CA LYS A 122 -19.33 -1.41 18.34
C LYS A 122 -18.20 -1.11 17.34
N PHE A 123 -16.96 -0.99 17.82
CA PHE A 123 -15.78 -0.75 16.97
C PHE A 123 -15.44 -1.95 16.06
N THR A 124 -15.85 -3.16 16.43
CA THR A 124 -15.63 -4.39 15.66
C THR A 124 -16.72 -4.61 14.59
N ARG A 125 -17.85 -3.89 14.68
CA ARG A 125 -19.04 -4.07 13.81
C ARG A 125 -18.98 -3.35 12.47
N LEU A 126 -17.97 -2.50 12.24
CA LEU A 126 -17.77 -1.71 11.02
C LEU A 126 -16.89 -2.42 9.97
N GLN A 127 -16.54 -3.69 10.19
CA GLN A 127 -15.60 -4.44 9.36
C GLN A 127 -16.18 -5.72 8.76
N CYS A 128 -17.50 -5.91 8.84
CA CYS A 128 -18.23 -6.94 8.11
C CYS A 128 -18.89 -6.32 6.88
#